data_AF-A0A914GLW9-F1
#
_entry.id   AF-A0A914GLW9-F1
#
_cell.length_a   1.000
_cell.length_b   1.000
_cell.length_c   1.000
_cell.angle_alpha   90.00
_cell.angle_beta   90.00
_cell.angle_gamma   90.00
#
_symmetry.space_group_name_H-M   'P 1'
#
loop_
_entity.id
_entity.type
_entity.pdbx_description
1 polymer ?
#
loop_
_entity_poly.entity_id
_entity_poly.type
_entity_poly.pdbx_seq_one_letter_code
_entity_poly.pdbx_strand_id
1 'polypeptide(L)'
;MKRLSQIAVTAAVATGSFIIGMRYNDLNEFSFTSFFPIKNASAATALVSSELTSPPSSLEIPSSKTTVAEPWTQPSRAAEIMKWGWPGFDNLRTYEDFVLSYDRRTRTAHWVIEHLTPDRMTYDASVDRGKCAFMPDNSIHEYFRSTNEDYFRSGYDRGHLAPAGNHRKTQNAINQTFYLTNMSPQVGKGFNRDKWNDLEKHVRHGIQHTVVL
;
A
#
# COMPACT_ATOMS: atom_id res chain seq x y z
N MET A 1 -22.10 -23.37 -5.96
CA MET A 1 -21.15 -23.32 -4.83
C MET A 1 -20.09 -22.27 -5.14
N LYS A 2 -20.04 -21.17 -4.38
CA LYS A 2 -19.13 -20.03 -4.61
C LYS A 2 -17.74 -20.37 -4.04
N ARG A 3 -16.69 -20.25 -4.85
CA ARG A 3 -15.30 -20.59 -4.49
C ARG A 3 -14.57 -19.38 -3.89
N LEU A 4 -13.70 -19.65 -2.92
CA LEU A 4 -13.01 -18.71 -2.03
C LEU A 4 -11.73 -18.15 -2.69
N SER A 5 -11.46 -16.85 -2.50
CA SER A 5 -10.20 -16.18 -2.87
C SER A 5 -9.31 -16.03 -1.62
N GLN A 6 -8.07 -16.50 -1.70
CA GLN A 6 -7.04 -16.31 -0.66
C GLN A 6 -6.15 -15.11 -1.04
N ILE A 7 -5.90 -14.21 -0.07
CA ILE A 7 -5.23 -12.90 -0.26
C ILE A 7 -4.09 -12.79 0.76
N ALA A 8 -2.88 -12.48 0.29
CA ALA A 8 -1.77 -12.05 1.14
C ALA A 8 -1.79 -10.52 1.26
N VAL A 9 -1.88 -10.01 2.49
CA VAL A 9 -1.72 -8.58 2.79
C VAL A 9 -0.31 -8.38 3.33
N THR A 10 0.51 -7.60 2.63
CA THR A 10 1.82 -7.18 3.10
C THR A 10 1.70 -5.73 3.55
N ALA A 11 2.00 -5.45 4.81
CA ALA A 11 2.13 -4.09 5.32
C ALA A 11 3.57 -3.89 5.79
N ALA A 12 4.28 -2.94 5.18
CA ALA A 12 5.60 -2.49 5.62
C ALA A 12 5.43 -1.16 6.36
N VAL A 13 5.82 -1.08 7.64
CA VAL A 13 5.77 0.16 8.44
C VAL A 13 7.16 0.79 8.50
N ALA A 14 7.30 2.07 8.13
CA ALA A 14 8.60 2.72 7.92
C ALA A 14 9.29 3.28 9.17
N THR A 15 8.74 3.09 10.38
CA THR A 15 9.43 3.46 11.63
C THR A 15 10.11 2.24 12.22
N GLY A 16 11.26 1.86 11.65
CA GLY A 16 11.92 0.57 11.87
C GLY A 16 11.25 -0.51 11.03
N SER A 17 12.01 -1.17 10.15
CA SER A 17 11.49 -2.13 9.18
C SER A 17 10.82 -3.33 9.85
N PHE A 18 9.53 -3.24 10.11
CA PHE A 18 8.68 -4.37 10.49
C PHE A 18 7.79 -4.68 9.28
N ILE A 19 7.99 -5.86 8.69
CA ILE A 19 6.99 -6.48 7.81
C ILE A 19 6.08 -7.31 8.69
N ILE A 20 4.79 -7.02 8.64
CA ILE A 20 3.76 -7.92 9.16
C ILE A 20 3.24 -8.72 7.97
N GLY A 21 3.60 -10.00 7.91
CA GLY A 21 3.02 -10.96 6.98
C GLY A 21 1.89 -11.72 7.68
N MET A 22 0.65 -11.56 7.22
CA MET A 22 -0.48 -12.38 7.69
C MET A 22 -0.72 -13.55 6.72
N ARG A 23 -0.68 -14.79 7.24
CA ARG A 23 -1.04 -16.01 6.51
C ARG A 23 -2.16 -16.74 7.26
N TYR A 24 -3.24 -17.11 6.58
CA TYR A 24 -4.36 -17.85 7.16
C TYR A 24 -4.47 -19.24 6.52
N ASN A 25 -4.54 -20.30 7.34
CA ASN A 25 -4.86 -21.68 6.95
C ASN A 25 -6.05 -22.19 7.79
N ASP A 26 -6.84 -23.13 7.26
CA ASP A 26 -8.11 -23.69 7.78
C ASP A 26 -8.08 -24.41 9.15
N LEU A 27 -7.11 -24.14 10.01
CA LEU A 27 -7.01 -24.74 11.35
C LEU A 27 -7.32 -23.78 12.50
N ASN A 28 -7.89 -22.59 12.25
CA ASN A 28 -8.17 -21.59 13.29
C ASN A 28 -6.93 -21.23 14.15
N GLU A 29 -5.71 -21.46 13.65
CA GLU A 29 -4.47 -21.09 14.33
C GLU A 29 -3.91 -19.80 13.73
N PHE A 30 -3.98 -18.72 14.53
CA PHE A 30 -3.22 -17.50 14.29
C PHE A 30 -1.74 -17.79 14.59
N SER A 31 -0.90 -17.88 13.56
CA SER A 31 0.55 -17.87 13.76
C SER A 31 1.11 -16.46 13.55
N PHE A 32 1.39 -15.78 14.66
CA PHE A 32 2.11 -14.51 14.67
C PHE A 32 3.61 -14.82 14.82
N THR A 33 4.40 -14.60 13.77
CA THR A 33 5.87 -14.69 13.89
C THR A 33 6.42 -13.30 14.15
N SER A 34 6.53 -12.92 15.42
CA SER A 34 7.35 -11.78 15.85
C SER A 34 8.78 -12.25 16.08
N PHE A 35 9.77 -11.58 15.49
CA PHE A 35 11.18 -11.88 15.74
C PHE A 35 11.78 -11.13 16.94
N PHE A 36 11.03 -10.28 17.64
CA PHE A 36 11.52 -9.59 18.84
C PHE A 36 10.37 -9.30 19.84
N PRO A 37 10.64 -9.37 21.16
CA PRO A 37 9.60 -9.22 22.18
C PRO A 37 9.25 -7.74 22.42
N ILE A 38 7.96 -7.39 22.41
CA ILE A 38 7.47 -6.05 22.80
C ILE A 38 6.65 -6.18 24.09
N LYS A 39 6.99 -5.37 25.09
CA LYS A 39 6.23 -5.19 26.34
C LYS A 39 5.09 -4.19 26.10
N ASN A 40 3.92 -4.50 26.64
CA ASN A 40 2.68 -3.72 26.53
C ASN A 40 2.83 -2.31 27.15
N ALA A 41 2.24 -1.30 26.49
CA ALA A 41 1.93 0.00 27.07
C ALA A 41 0.43 0.29 26.91
N SER A 42 -0.20 0.75 27.99
CA SER A 42 -1.64 1.03 28.14
C SER A 42 -2.01 2.42 27.63
N ALA A 43 -3.14 2.57 26.93
CA ALA A 43 -3.67 3.85 26.49
C ALA A 43 -4.78 4.35 27.44
N ALA A 44 -4.66 5.59 27.91
CA ALA A 44 -5.61 6.26 28.79
C ALA A 44 -6.71 6.98 28.01
N THR A 45 -7.95 6.85 28.49
CA THR A 45 -9.18 7.48 27.99
C THR A 45 -9.23 8.98 28.34
N ALA A 46 -9.65 9.83 27.41
CA ALA A 46 -10.10 11.20 27.70
C ALA A 46 -11.51 11.44 27.11
N LEU A 47 -12.42 11.93 27.95
CA LEU A 47 -13.79 12.35 27.62
C LEU A 47 -13.78 13.83 27.19
N VAL A 48 -14.53 14.18 26.15
CA VAL A 48 -14.79 15.58 25.76
C VAL A 48 -16.29 15.79 25.58
N SER A 49 -16.81 16.81 26.27
CA SER A 49 -18.22 17.22 26.30
C SER A 49 -18.67 17.96 25.03
N SER A 50 -19.97 17.82 24.75
CA SER A 50 -20.75 18.44 23.67
C SER A 50 -21.16 19.89 23.98
N GLU A 51 -21.04 20.79 23.01
CA GLU A 51 -21.88 21.99 22.92
C GLU A 51 -22.43 22.14 21.49
N LEU A 52 -23.77 22.27 21.41
CA LEU A 52 -24.54 22.47 20.18
C LEU A 52 -24.46 23.94 19.74
N THR A 53 -24.36 24.19 18.43
CA THR A 53 -24.73 25.47 17.81
C THR A 53 -25.48 25.20 16.50
N SER A 54 -26.55 25.95 16.27
CA SER A 54 -27.61 25.75 15.27
C SER A 54 -27.18 25.96 13.80
N PRO A 55 -27.93 25.39 12.82
CA PRO A 55 -27.53 25.40 11.40
C PRO A 55 -28.00 26.66 10.67
N PRO A 56 -27.21 27.22 9.73
CA PRO A 56 -27.72 28.16 8.74
C PRO A 56 -28.37 27.45 7.53
N SER A 57 -29.34 28.15 6.96
CA SER A 57 -30.33 27.74 5.97
C SER A 57 -29.82 27.05 4.70
N SER A 58 -30.68 26.15 4.22
CA SER A 58 -30.64 25.38 2.98
C SER A 58 -30.42 26.23 1.72
N LEU A 59 -29.35 25.93 0.98
CA LEU A 59 -29.19 26.30 -0.41
C LEU A 59 -29.91 25.26 -1.29
N GLU A 60 -30.85 25.72 -2.11
CA GLU A 60 -31.62 24.89 -3.04
C GLU A 60 -30.71 24.33 -4.15
N ILE A 61 -30.67 23.00 -4.28
CA ILE A 61 -29.98 22.31 -5.37
C ILE A 61 -30.98 22.08 -6.51
N PRO A 62 -30.70 22.47 -7.76
CA PRO A 62 -31.58 22.17 -8.88
C PRO A 62 -31.68 20.66 -9.11
N SER A 63 -32.91 20.17 -9.12
CA SER A 63 -33.31 18.79 -9.38
C SER A 63 -32.88 18.36 -10.78
N SER A 64 -31.71 17.74 -10.89
CA SER A 64 -31.39 16.88 -12.02
C SER A 64 -31.95 15.49 -11.71
N LYS A 65 -32.96 15.07 -12.49
CA LYS A 65 -33.44 13.69 -12.50
C LYS A 65 -32.30 12.79 -12.96
N THR A 66 -31.49 12.33 -12.01
CA THR A 66 -30.57 11.21 -12.26
C THR A 66 -31.41 9.95 -12.17
N THR A 67 -31.67 9.37 -13.34
CA THR A 67 -32.20 8.02 -13.48
C THR A 67 -31.35 7.07 -12.64
N VAL A 68 -31.93 6.54 -11.55
CA VAL A 68 -31.28 5.53 -10.70
C VAL A 68 -31.18 4.25 -11.52
N ALA A 69 -30.03 4.02 -12.14
CA ALA A 69 -29.65 2.71 -12.63
C ALA A 69 -28.89 2.01 -11.49
N GLU A 70 -29.50 1.01 -10.85
CA GLU A 70 -28.76 0.03 -10.05
C GLU A 70 -28.25 -1.07 -10.98
N PRO A 71 -26.93 -1.21 -11.10
CA PRO A 71 -26.37 -2.54 -11.21
C PRO A 71 -25.12 -2.66 -10.34
N TRP A 72 -25.11 -3.59 -9.37
CA TRP A 72 -23.97 -4.05 -8.58
C TRP A 72 -22.60 -3.64 -9.15
N THR A 73 -22.16 -2.42 -8.82
CA THR A 73 -20.92 -1.86 -9.34
C THR A 73 -19.79 -2.64 -8.68
N GLN A 74 -18.90 -3.23 -9.47
CA GLN A 74 -17.72 -3.90 -8.93
C GLN A 74 -16.99 -2.93 -7.99
N PRO A 75 -16.44 -3.41 -6.84
CA PRO A 75 -15.74 -2.55 -5.91
C PRO A 75 -14.62 -1.80 -6.64
N SER A 76 -14.38 -0.54 -6.25
CA SER A 76 -13.23 0.19 -6.77
C SER A 76 -11.95 -0.56 -6.45
N ARG A 77 -10.90 -0.36 -7.24
CA ARG A 77 -9.62 -1.04 -7.00
C ARG A 77 -9.06 -0.75 -5.61
N ALA A 78 -9.19 0.49 -5.12
CA ALA A 78 -8.82 0.83 -3.75
C ALA A 78 -9.62 0.03 -2.70
N ALA A 79 -10.91 -0.18 -2.93
CA ALA A 79 -11.76 -0.96 -2.02
C ALA A 79 -11.37 -2.46 -2.02
N GLU A 80 -10.96 -3.02 -3.16
CA GLU A 80 -10.38 -4.38 -3.21
C GLU A 80 -9.07 -4.46 -2.41
N ILE A 81 -8.19 -3.47 -2.57
CA ILE A 81 -6.88 -3.43 -1.89
C ILE A 81 -7.07 -3.31 -0.38
N MET A 82 -7.98 -2.44 0.04
CA MET A 82 -8.22 -2.11 1.44
C MET A 82 -9.35 -2.95 2.07
N LYS A 83 -9.67 -4.12 1.49
CA LYS A 83 -10.73 -5.03 1.95
C LYS A 83 -10.66 -5.33 3.45
N TRP A 84 -9.46 -5.42 4.00
CA TRP A 84 -9.20 -5.82 5.39
C TRP A 84 -9.01 -4.63 6.34
N GLY A 85 -9.33 -3.41 5.90
CA GLY A 85 -9.24 -2.19 6.69
C GLY A 85 -8.00 -1.36 6.39
N TRP A 86 -7.92 -0.23 7.08
CA TRP A 86 -6.91 0.81 6.88
C TRP A 86 -6.00 0.89 8.10
N PRO A 87 -4.67 0.74 7.97
CA PRO A 87 -3.75 0.91 9.10
C PRO A 87 -3.76 2.33 9.68
N GLY A 88 -4.17 3.32 8.89
CA GLY A 88 -4.37 4.72 9.28
C GLY A 88 -4.96 5.52 8.12
N PHE A 89 -5.14 6.83 8.29
CA PHE A 89 -5.76 7.70 7.28
C PHE A 89 -4.93 8.94 6.92
N ASP A 90 -3.69 9.06 7.41
CA ASP A 90 -2.87 10.23 7.14
C ASP A 90 -2.36 10.24 5.68
N ASN A 91 -2.50 11.38 5.00
CA ASN A 91 -2.07 11.66 3.62
C ASN A 91 -2.19 10.45 2.68
N LEU A 92 -3.39 9.88 2.58
CA LEU A 92 -3.67 8.73 1.72
C LEU A 92 -3.48 9.05 0.23
N ARG A 93 -2.87 8.10 -0.48
CA ARG A 93 -2.68 8.10 -1.93
C ARG A 93 -3.11 6.76 -2.49
N THR A 94 -3.98 6.82 -3.49
CA THR A 94 -4.44 5.66 -4.23
C THR A 94 -3.77 5.69 -5.59
N TYR A 95 -2.96 4.66 -5.86
CA TYR A 95 -2.39 4.41 -7.17
C TYR A 95 -3.24 3.34 -7.88
N GLU A 96 -2.86 2.96 -9.09
CA GLU A 96 -3.61 2.01 -9.90
C GLU A 96 -3.72 0.63 -9.22
N ASP A 97 -2.66 0.18 -8.56
CA ASP A 97 -2.60 -1.20 -8.06
C ASP A 97 -2.07 -1.36 -6.63
N PHE A 98 -1.86 -0.24 -5.91
CA PHE A 98 -1.52 -0.21 -4.50
C PHE A 98 -2.05 1.07 -3.82
N VAL A 99 -2.15 1.03 -2.49
CA VAL A 99 -2.56 2.18 -1.67
C VAL A 99 -1.45 2.50 -0.68
N LEU A 100 -1.18 3.78 -0.46
CA LEU A 100 -0.08 4.26 0.35
C LEU A 100 -0.56 5.37 1.30
N SER A 101 -0.02 5.42 2.50
CA SER A 101 -0.12 6.57 3.42
C SER A 101 1.23 7.25 3.52
N TYR A 102 1.30 8.56 3.29
CA TYR A 102 2.57 9.28 3.19
C TYR A 102 2.89 10.10 4.45
N ASP A 103 4.05 9.86 5.06
CA ASP A 103 4.54 10.68 6.17
C ASP A 103 5.26 11.92 5.62
N ARG A 104 4.57 13.07 5.65
CA ARG A 104 5.12 14.35 5.20
C ARG A 104 6.35 14.81 5.99
N ARG A 105 6.50 14.38 7.24
CA ARG A 105 7.63 14.75 8.11
C ARG A 105 8.88 13.95 7.76
N THR A 106 8.74 12.65 7.48
CA THR A 106 9.89 11.79 7.13
C THR A 106 10.14 11.65 5.63
N ARG A 107 9.23 12.16 4.80
CA ARG A 107 9.30 12.12 3.32
C ARG A 107 9.36 10.69 2.74
N THR A 108 8.76 9.74 3.45
CA THR A 108 8.57 8.33 3.07
C THR A 108 7.13 7.92 3.41
N ALA A 109 6.68 6.75 2.93
CA ALA A 109 5.40 6.22 3.36
C ALA A 109 5.40 5.83 4.84
N HIS A 110 4.28 6.01 5.54
CA HIS A 110 3.99 5.29 6.77
C HIS A 110 3.83 3.80 6.50
N TRP A 111 3.02 3.48 5.49
CA TRP A 111 2.74 2.13 5.05
C TRP A 111 2.29 2.09 3.60
N VAL A 112 2.42 0.90 3.00
CA VAL A 112 1.90 0.57 1.67
C VAL A 112 1.14 -0.75 1.77
N ILE A 113 0.00 -0.84 1.09
CA ILE A 113 -0.83 -2.03 1.01
C ILE A 113 -0.99 -2.43 -0.46
N GLU A 114 -0.72 -3.69 -0.73
CA GLU A 114 -0.90 -4.32 -2.04
C GLU A 114 -1.91 -5.47 -1.91
N HIS A 115 -2.73 -5.67 -2.95
CA HIS A 115 -3.59 -6.84 -3.07
C HIS A 115 -3.20 -7.65 -4.28
N LEU A 116 -2.46 -8.72 -4.03
CA LEU A 116 -1.86 -9.57 -5.03
C LEU A 116 -2.74 -10.80 -5.31
N THR A 117 -2.97 -11.07 -6.59
CA THR A 117 -3.66 -12.29 -7.05
C THR A 117 -2.89 -12.89 -8.22
N PRO A 118 -2.96 -14.22 -8.46
CA PRO A 118 -2.30 -14.84 -9.59
C PRO A 118 -2.57 -14.13 -10.91
N ASP A 119 -3.83 -13.75 -11.17
CA ASP A 119 -4.24 -13.03 -12.38
C ASP A 119 -3.59 -11.65 -12.54
N ARG A 120 -3.30 -10.95 -11.43
CA ARG A 120 -2.63 -9.64 -11.46
C ARG A 120 -1.11 -9.75 -11.53
N MET A 121 -0.56 -10.89 -11.13
CA MET A 121 0.86 -11.18 -11.21
C MET A 121 1.27 -11.78 -12.56
N THR A 122 0.31 -12.08 -13.44
CA THR A 122 0.59 -12.45 -14.84
C THR A 122 1.32 -11.31 -15.53
N TYR A 123 2.49 -11.62 -16.08
CA TYR A 123 3.30 -10.64 -16.78
C TYR A 123 2.70 -10.30 -18.14
N ASP A 124 2.47 -9.01 -18.40
CA ASP A 124 2.14 -8.50 -19.72
C ASP A 124 3.43 -8.11 -20.47
N ALA A 125 3.65 -8.71 -21.64
CA ALA A 125 4.84 -8.48 -22.48
C ALA A 125 5.00 -7.03 -22.94
N SER A 126 3.94 -6.24 -22.94
CA SER A 126 3.98 -4.80 -23.26
C SER A 126 4.59 -3.96 -22.13
N VAL A 127 4.69 -4.50 -20.92
CA VAL A 127 5.21 -3.80 -19.74
C VAL A 127 6.72 -3.96 -19.63
N ASP A 128 7.42 -2.83 -19.68
CA ASP A 128 8.87 -2.75 -19.64
C ASP A 128 9.34 -1.90 -18.45
N ARG A 129 10.06 -2.54 -17.53
CA ARG A 129 10.66 -1.90 -16.36
C ARG A 129 11.77 -0.91 -16.74
N GLY A 130 12.46 -1.12 -17.87
CA GLY A 130 13.53 -0.23 -18.34
C GLY A 130 13.03 1.16 -18.72
N LYS A 131 11.72 1.32 -18.97
CA LYS A 131 11.07 2.61 -19.24
C LYS A 131 10.69 3.38 -17.97
N CYS A 132 10.77 2.75 -16.80
CA CYS A 132 10.45 3.39 -15.54
C CYS A 132 11.63 4.26 -15.07
N ALA A 133 11.32 5.45 -14.56
CA ALA A 133 12.31 6.34 -13.97
C ALA A 133 11.86 6.77 -12.57
N PHE A 134 12.81 6.84 -11.63
CA PHE A 134 12.55 7.39 -10.30
C PHE A 134 12.21 8.86 -10.42
N MET A 135 11.00 9.23 -10.00
CA MET A 135 10.52 10.60 -10.11
C MET A 135 9.74 11.03 -8.86
N PRO A 136 9.83 12.32 -8.49
CA PRO A 136 9.00 12.85 -7.43
C PRO A 136 7.50 12.76 -7.79
N ASP A 137 6.66 12.58 -6.79
CA ASP A 137 5.21 12.66 -6.95
C ASP A 137 4.74 14.12 -6.89
N ASN A 138 4.17 14.61 -8.00
CA ASN A 138 3.69 15.98 -8.11
C ASN A 138 2.43 16.26 -7.28
N SER A 139 1.74 15.23 -6.78
CA SER A 139 0.58 15.37 -5.88
C SER A 139 0.97 15.74 -4.44
N ILE A 140 2.25 15.64 -4.10
CA ILE A 140 2.81 16.06 -2.81
C ILE A 140 3.34 17.49 -2.94
N HIS A 141 2.95 18.35 -2.00
CA HIS A 141 3.47 19.71 -1.90
C HIS A 141 5.00 19.71 -1.77
N GLU A 142 5.69 20.63 -2.44
CA GLU A 142 7.16 20.59 -2.61
C GLU A 142 7.93 20.47 -1.28
N TYR A 143 7.47 21.15 -0.22
CA TYR A 143 8.11 21.13 1.10
C TYR A 143 8.23 19.73 1.73
N PHE A 144 7.32 18.83 1.38
CA PHE A 144 7.23 17.47 1.93
C PHE A 144 7.64 16.40 0.93
N ARG A 145 8.05 16.80 -0.27
CA ARG A 145 8.37 15.90 -1.38
C ARG A 145 9.82 15.45 -1.26
N SER A 146 10.06 14.16 -1.37
CA SER A 146 11.39 13.61 -1.59
C SER A 146 11.79 13.77 -3.06
N THR A 147 13.07 14.01 -3.30
CA THR A 147 13.66 14.24 -4.62
C THR A 147 14.81 13.27 -4.87
N ASN A 148 15.23 13.12 -6.13
CA ASN A 148 16.37 12.25 -6.44
C ASN A 148 17.69 12.74 -5.81
N GLU A 149 17.79 14.04 -5.53
CA GLU A 149 18.95 14.66 -4.89
C GLU A 149 19.11 14.17 -3.45
N ASP A 150 18.01 13.97 -2.72
CA ASP A 150 18.03 13.44 -1.34
C ASP A 150 18.67 12.03 -1.25
N TYR A 151 18.59 11.24 -2.32
CA TYR A 151 19.18 9.90 -2.40
C TYR A 151 20.56 9.88 -3.07
N PHE A 152 20.91 10.94 -3.82
CA PHE A 152 22.16 10.95 -4.57
C PHE A 152 23.36 11.03 -3.62
N ARG A 153 24.26 10.04 -3.69
CA ARG A 153 25.45 9.93 -2.82
C ARG A 153 25.15 9.89 -1.31
N SER A 154 23.92 9.56 -0.91
CA SER A 154 23.56 9.41 0.50
C SER A 154 24.12 8.13 1.16
N GLY A 155 24.58 7.18 0.34
CA GLY A 155 24.95 5.82 0.79
C GLY A 155 23.76 4.84 0.82
N TYR A 156 22.55 5.31 0.52
CA TYR A 156 21.33 4.52 0.51
C TYR A 156 20.74 4.37 -0.89
N ASP A 157 20.10 3.23 -1.13
CA ASP A 157 19.27 3.02 -2.30
C ASP A 157 17.87 3.63 -2.10
N ARG A 158 17.22 3.93 -3.22
CA ARG A 158 15.77 4.17 -3.30
C ARG A 158 15.07 2.81 -3.22
N GLY A 159 14.84 2.33 -2.01
CA GLY A 159 14.21 1.05 -1.75
C GLY A 159 12.69 1.16 -1.89
N HIS A 160 12.11 0.30 -2.74
CA HIS A 160 10.66 0.27 -2.95
C HIS A 160 9.95 -0.30 -1.73
N LEU A 161 8.78 0.26 -1.39
CA LEU A 161 7.89 -0.34 -0.39
C LEU A 161 6.86 -1.26 -1.07
N ALA A 162 6.17 -0.79 -2.11
CA ALA A 162 5.49 -1.63 -3.11
C ALA A 162 6.47 -1.99 -4.25
N PRO A 163 6.90 -3.25 -4.37
CA PRO A 163 7.89 -3.66 -5.36
C PRO A 163 7.38 -3.59 -6.80
N ALA A 164 8.21 -3.06 -7.71
CA ALA A 164 7.89 -3.00 -9.14
C ALA A 164 7.54 -4.37 -9.76
N GLY A 165 8.11 -5.46 -9.23
CA GLY A 165 7.84 -6.81 -9.71
C GLY A 165 6.42 -7.31 -9.45
N ASN A 166 5.69 -6.69 -8.54
CA ASN A 166 4.33 -7.08 -8.17
C ASN A 166 3.27 -6.45 -9.10
N HIS A 167 3.61 -5.33 -9.75
CA HIS A 167 2.66 -4.48 -10.49
C HIS A 167 2.95 -4.46 -12.00
N ARG A 168 3.07 -5.63 -12.63
CA ARG A 168 3.47 -5.77 -14.05
C ARG A 168 2.30 -5.99 -15.02
N LYS A 169 1.09 -5.63 -14.61
CA LYS A 169 -0.13 -5.77 -15.43
C LYS A 169 -0.30 -4.64 -16.44
N THR A 170 0.10 -3.41 -16.08
CA THR A 170 0.06 -2.25 -16.97
C THR A 170 1.34 -1.44 -16.81
N GLN A 171 1.74 -0.69 -17.84
CA GLN A 171 2.91 0.18 -17.76
C GLN A 171 2.71 1.29 -16.71
N ASN A 172 1.48 1.77 -16.56
CA ASN A 172 1.18 2.80 -15.58
C ASN A 172 1.32 2.27 -14.14
N ALA A 173 0.82 1.08 -13.83
CA ALA A 173 0.99 0.47 -12.51
C ALA A 173 2.46 0.33 -12.12
N ILE A 174 3.31 -0.20 -13.01
CA ILE A 174 4.75 -0.31 -12.72
C ILE A 174 5.40 1.07 -12.62
N ASN A 175 5.06 2.04 -13.47
CA ASN A 175 5.62 3.40 -13.41
C ASN A 175 5.32 4.06 -12.06
N GLN A 176 4.10 3.89 -11.53
CA GLN A 176 3.70 4.46 -10.25
C GLN A 176 4.51 3.90 -9.07
N THR A 177 5.03 2.67 -9.16
CA THR A 177 5.93 2.12 -8.14
C THR A 177 7.26 2.88 -8.03
N PHE A 178 7.66 3.62 -9.06
CA PHE A 178 8.90 4.40 -9.08
C PHE A 178 8.72 5.84 -8.55
N TYR A 179 7.53 6.20 -8.08
CA TYR A 179 7.36 7.46 -7.36
C TYR A 179 8.14 7.46 -6.06
N LEU A 180 8.81 8.58 -5.75
CA LEU A 180 9.61 8.72 -4.54
C LEU A 180 8.77 8.67 -3.24
N THR A 181 7.45 8.85 -3.33
CA THR A 181 6.52 8.58 -2.21
C THR A 181 6.54 7.12 -1.77
N ASN A 182 6.79 6.19 -2.70
CA ASN A 182 6.93 4.74 -2.47
C ASN A 182 8.37 4.33 -2.12
N MET A 183 9.27 5.28 -1.90
CA MET A 183 10.67 5.00 -1.58
C MET A 183 10.98 5.26 -0.12
N SER A 184 11.82 4.39 0.44
CA SER A 184 12.50 4.63 1.71
C SER A 184 14.01 4.45 1.52
N PRO A 185 14.86 5.23 2.21
CA PRO A 185 16.30 5.00 2.20
C PRO A 185 16.62 3.62 2.76
N GLN A 186 17.16 2.74 1.90
CA GLN A 186 17.50 1.38 2.30
C GLN A 186 18.99 1.10 2.06
N VAL A 187 19.60 0.29 2.94
CA VAL A 187 20.97 -0.19 2.71
C VAL A 187 20.97 -0.99 1.39
N GLY A 188 21.89 -0.68 0.49
CA GLY A 188 21.91 -1.29 -0.84
C GLY A 188 22.31 -2.76 -0.83
N LYS A 189 23.62 -3.02 -0.81
CA LYS A 189 24.17 -4.38 -0.74
C LYS A 189 23.91 -4.98 0.65
N GLY A 190 23.49 -6.23 0.69
CA GLY A 190 23.16 -6.99 1.89
C GLY A 190 21.69 -6.86 2.32
N PHE A 191 20.97 -5.83 1.84
CA PHE A 191 19.58 -5.59 2.24
C PHE A 191 18.67 -5.38 1.02
N ASN A 192 18.51 -4.16 0.48
CA ASN A 192 17.58 -3.86 -0.61
C ASN A 192 17.78 -4.77 -1.83
N ARG A 193 19.03 -4.96 -2.25
CA ARG A 193 19.39 -5.74 -3.45
C ARG A 193 19.38 -7.26 -3.21
N ASP A 194 19.43 -7.68 -1.94
CA ASP A 194 19.61 -9.06 -1.51
C ASP A 194 18.43 -9.51 -0.63
N LYS A 195 18.56 -9.44 0.70
CA LYS A 195 17.58 -10.03 1.65
C LYS A 195 16.16 -9.49 1.53
N TRP A 196 16.02 -8.20 1.22
CA TRP A 196 14.71 -7.61 0.97
C TRP A 196 14.09 -8.18 -0.31
N ASN A 197 14.86 -8.23 -1.41
CA ASN A 197 14.45 -8.83 -2.67
C ASN A 197 14.14 -10.33 -2.55
N ASP A 198 14.87 -11.07 -1.70
CA ASP A 198 14.58 -12.48 -1.40
C ASP A 198 13.19 -12.62 -0.75
N LEU A 199 12.86 -11.74 0.20
CA LEU A 199 11.55 -11.71 0.84
C LEU A 199 10.44 -11.34 -0.15
N GLU A 200 10.65 -10.33 -1.00
CA GLU A 200 9.70 -9.98 -2.07
C GLU A 200 9.45 -11.18 -3.00
N LYS A 201 10.51 -11.87 -3.44
CA LYS A 201 10.39 -13.09 -4.27
C LYS A 201 9.64 -14.19 -3.54
N HIS A 202 9.87 -14.38 -2.25
CA HIS A 202 9.18 -15.36 -1.44
C HIS A 202 7.67 -15.11 -1.40
N VAL A 203 7.25 -13.85 -1.16
CA VAL A 203 5.83 -13.45 -1.18
C VAL A 203 5.22 -13.73 -2.57
N ARG A 204 5.89 -13.32 -3.65
CA ARG A 204 5.42 -13.57 -5.02
C ARG A 204 5.25 -15.07 -5.33
N HIS A 205 6.24 -15.88 -4.94
CA HIS A 205 6.22 -17.32 -5.16
C HIS A 205 5.06 -17.98 -4.39
N GLY A 206 4.82 -17.58 -3.13
CA GLY A 206 3.71 -18.11 -2.34
C GLY A 206 2.34 -17.90 -3.01
N ILE A 207 2.15 -16.77 -3.69
CA ILE A 207 0.89 -16.44 -4.37
C ILE A 207 0.71 -17.26 -5.66
N GLN A 208 1.79 -17.47 -6.42
CA GLN A 208 1.74 -18.25 -7.67
C GLN A 208 1.54 -19.75 -7.44
N HIS A 209 2.09 -20.29 -6.34
CA HIS A 209 2.06 -21.72 -6.03
C HIS A 209 0.98 -22.12 -5.03
N THR A 210 0.06 -21.20 -4.69
CA THR A 210 -1.18 -21.60 -4.02
C THR A 210 -2.03 -22.36 -5.03
N VAL A 211 -1.85 -23.68 -5.08
CA VAL A 211 -2.73 -24.60 -5.82
C VAL A 211 -4.08 -24.56 -5.13
N VAL A 212 -5.08 -24.04 -5.83
CA VAL A 212 -6.49 -24.17 -5.43
C VAL A 212 -6.89 -25.62 -5.67
N LEU A 213 -6.66 -26.50 -4.68
CA LEU A 213 -7.27 -27.82 -4.63
C LEU A 213 -8.74 -27.71 -4.20
#